data_AF-A0A317Z1Q6-F1
#
_entry.id   AF-A0A317Z1Q6-F1
#
_cell.length_a   1.000
_cell.length_b   1.000
_cell.length_c   1.000
_cell.angle_alpha   90.00
_cell.angle_beta   90.00
_cell.angle_gamma   90.00
#
_symmetry.space_group_name_H-M   'P 1'
#
loop_
_entity.id
_entity.type
_entity.pdbx_description
1 polymer ?
#
loop_
_entity_poly.entity_id
_entity_poly.type
_entity_poly.pdbx_seq_one_letter_code
_entity_poly.pdbx_strand_id
1 'polypeptide(L)' 'EEVQYKVIKVKKNFAIGKLMNVKTASPDRVTPPCDYYQQCGGCQLQHLSYRAQLEMKRKQVINLFHHKVST' A
#
# COMPACT_ATOMS: atom_id res chain seq x y z
N GLU A 1 -3.14 -10.43 0.38
CA GLU A 1 -4.58 -10.10 0.48
C GLU A 1 -5.25 -10.38 -0.86
N GLU A 2 -6.51 -10.79 -0.83
CA GLU A 2 -7.32 -10.97 -2.04
C GLU A 2 -8.42 -9.90 -2.06
N VAL A 3 -8.53 -9.17 -3.18
CA VAL A 3 -9.42 -8.01 -3.28
C VAL A 3 -10.21 -8.02 -4.59
N GLN A 4 -11.44 -7.51 -4.53
CA GLN A 4 -12.19 -7.07 -5.69
C GLN A 4 -11.94 -5.57 -5.89
N TYR A 5 -11.60 -5.18 -7.12
CA TYR A 5 -11.31 -3.79 -7.46
C TYR A 5 -11.96 -3.41 -8.80
N LYS A 6 -12.19 -2.11 -8.99
CA LYS A 6 -12.66 -1.53 -10.25
C LYS A 6 -11.51 -0.72 -10.87
N VAL A 7 -11.15 -0.99 -12.12
CA VAL A 7 -10.19 -0.18 -12.86
C VAL A 7 -10.79 1.21 -13.09
N ILE A 8 -10.07 2.27 -12.68
CA ILE A 8 -10.51 3.66 -12.83
C ILE A 8 -9.72 4.44 -13.88
N LYS A 9 -8.47 4.03 -14.16
CA LYS A 9 -7.64 4.68 -15.17
C LYS A 9 -6.61 3.71 -15.71
N VAL A 10 -6.48 3.64 -17.03
CA VAL A 10 -5.44 2.88 -17.71
C VAL A 10 -4.42 3.86 -18.28
N LYS A 11 -3.13 3.61 -18.05
CA LYS A 11 -2.00 4.32 -18.65
C LYS A 11 -1.11 3.32 -19.39
N LYS A 12 -0.16 3.82 -20.18
CA LYS A 12 0.74 3.01 -21.01
C LYS A 12 1.39 1.83 -20.27
N ASN A 13 1.84 2.04 -19.02
CA ASN A 13 2.62 1.05 -18.27
C ASN A 13 1.93 0.56 -17.00
N PHE A 14 0.79 1.13 -16.61
CA PHE A 14 0.09 0.74 -15.38
C PHE A 14 -1.37 1.17 -15.39
N ALA A 15 -2.18 0.51 -14.56
CA ALA A 15 -3.55 0.90 -14.30
C ALA A 15 -3.72 1.32 -12.82
N ILE A 16 -4.67 2.21 -12.57
CA ILE A 16 -5.09 2.60 -11.24
C ILE A 16 -6.46 1.96 -11.00
N GLY A 17 -6.62 1.29 -9.86
CA GLY A 17 -7.86 0.66 -9.42
C GLY A 17 -8.40 1.29 -8.14
N LYS A 18 -9.73 1.31 -8.01
CA LYS A 18 -10.42 1.61 -6.74
C LYS A 18 -10.76 0.28 -6.07
N LEU A 19 -10.36 0.13 -4.81
CA LEU A 19 -10.72 -1.02 -3.98
C LEU A 19 -12.24 -1.04 -3.78
N MET A 20 -12.87 -2.20 -4.01
CA MET A 20 -14.32 -2.39 -3.85
C MET A 20 -14.65 -3.29 -2.67
N ASN A 21 -13.94 -4.41 -2.54
CA ASN A 21 -14.10 -5.32 -1.42
C ASN A 21 -12.79 -6.05 -1.11
N VAL A 22 -12.54 -6.34 0.16
CA VAL A 22 -11.43 -7.20 0.59
C VAL A 22 -12.03 -8.59 0.87
N LYS A 23 -11.73 -9.56 0.01
CA LYS A 23 -12.21 -10.95 0.19
C LYS A 23 -11.42 -11.67 1.28
N THR A 24 -10.10 -11.49 1.28
CA THR A 24 -9.19 -12.09 2.25
C THR A 24 -8.21 -11.03 2.73
N ALA A 25 -8.35 -10.59 3.98
CA ALA A 25 -7.48 -9.59 4.58
C ALA A 25 -6.05 -10.12 4.77
N SER A 26 -5.06 -9.25 4.58
CA SER A 26 -3.68 -9.55 5.00
C SER A 26 -3.61 -9.67 6.53
N PRO A 27 -2.76 -10.56 7.09
CA PRO A 27 -2.52 -10.59 8.53
C PRO A 27 -1.97 -9.28 9.10
N ASP A 28 -1.31 -8.47 8.26
CA ASP A 28 -0.79 -7.16 8.67
C ASP A 28 -1.78 -6.01 8.45
N ARG A 29 -2.99 -6.26 7.94
CA ARG A 29 -4.01 -5.22 7.76
C ARG A 29 -4.65 -4.88 9.10
N VAL A 30 -4.73 -3.60 9.42
CA VAL A 30 -5.36 -3.08 10.64
C VAL A 30 -6.42 -2.04 10.29
N THR A 31 -7.38 -1.84 11.19
CA THR A 31 -8.31 -0.71 11.08
C THR A 31 -7.54 0.59 11.36
N PRO A 32 -7.53 1.55 10.42
CA PRO A 32 -6.90 2.84 10.65
C PRO A 32 -7.47 3.52 11.90
N PRO A 33 -6.63 4.05 12.81
CA PRO A 33 -7.10 4.69 14.04
C PRO A 33 -7.70 6.09 13.81
N CYS A 34 -7.51 6.67 12.63
CA CYS A 34 -8.08 7.96 12.27
C CYS A 34 -9.42 7.76 11.53
N ASP A 35 -10.50 8.33 12.06
CA ASP A 35 -11.83 8.26 11.46
C ASP A 35 -11.89 8.90 10.06
N TYR A 36 -11.02 9.88 9.80
CA TYR A 36 -10.94 10.59 8.51
C TYR A 36 -9.98 9.95 7.51
N TYR A 37 -9.41 8.78 7.82
CA TYR A 37 -8.36 8.15 7.01
C TYR A 37 -8.73 8.02 5.53
N GLN A 38 -9.99 7.70 5.23
CA GLN A 38 -10.46 7.48 3.85
C GLN A 38 -10.65 8.78 3.03
N GLN A 39 -10.69 9.94 3.69
CA GLN A 39 -11.06 11.22 3.07
C GLN A 39 -9.93 12.25 3.12
N CYS A 40 -9.18 12.31 4.23
CA CYS A 40 -8.19 13.34 4.51
C CYS A 40 -6.93 13.23 3.64
N GLY A 41 -6.48 12.00 3.33
CA GLY A 41 -5.30 11.76 2.50
C GLY A 41 -3.94 12.04 3.16
N GLY A 42 -3.90 12.59 4.38
CA GLY A 42 -2.64 12.91 5.08
C GLY A 42 -1.84 11.67 5.50
N CYS A 43 -2.51 10.57 5.85
CA CYS A 43 -1.87 9.32 6.20
C CYS A 43 -2.14 8.25 5.15
N GLN A 44 -1.09 7.64 4.60
CA GLN A 44 -1.22 6.64 3.52
C GLN A 44 -1.15 5.18 4.01
N LEU A 45 -0.60 4.95 5.21
CA LEU A 45 -0.21 3.61 5.67
C LEU A 45 -0.94 3.14 6.93
N GLN A 46 -1.92 3.88 7.44
CA GLN A 46 -2.59 3.50 8.70
C GLN A 46 -3.41 2.20 8.61
N HIS A 47 -3.67 1.70 7.40
CA HIS A 47 -4.27 0.38 7.19
C HIS A 47 -3.27 -0.79 7.35
N LEU A 48 -1.98 -0.48 7.55
CA LEU A 48 -0.89 -1.44 7.70
C LEU A 48 -0.39 -1.42 9.15
N SER A 49 -0.18 -2.60 9.75
CA SER A 49 0.35 -2.73 11.11
C SER A 49 1.69 -2.00 11.26
N TYR A 50 1.96 -1.45 12.44
CA TYR A 50 3.18 -0.66 12.66
C TYR A 50 4.46 -1.44 12.36
N ARG A 51 4.51 -2.72 12.78
CA ARG A 51 5.61 -3.64 12.46
C ARG A 51 5.82 -3.74 10.95
N ALA A 52 4.74 -3.95 10.18
CA ALA A 52 4.83 -4.06 8.73
C ALA A 52 5.19 -2.72 8.05
N GLN A 53 4.80 -1.57 8.62
CA GLN A 53 5.26 -0.26 8.14
C GLN A 53 6.79 -0.10 8.26
N LEU A 54 7.37 -0.52 9.39
CA LEU A 54 8.82 -0.47 9.59
C LEU A 54 9.55 -1.39 8.61
N GLU A 55 9.08 -2.63 8.45
CA GLU A 55 9.62 -3.58 7.48
C GLU A 55 9.53 -3.07 6.05
N MET A 56 8.39 -2.49 5.66
CA MET A 56 8.19 -1.88 4.34
C MET A 56 9.22 -0.77 4.09
N LYS A 57 9.40 0.15 5.04
CA LYS A 57 10.36 1.26 4.93
C LYS A 57 11.80 0.75 4.86
N ARG A 58 12.17 -0.22 5.69
CA ARG A 58 13.50 -0.85 5.66
C ARG A 58 13.78 -1.48 4.31
N LYS A 59 12.85 -2.28 3.78
CA LYS A 59 12.95 -2.91 2.45
C LYS A 59 13.10 -1.86 1.36
N GLN A 60 12.33 -0.78 1.41
CA GLN A 60 12.45 0.31 0.43
C GLN A 60 13.86 0.90 0.41
N VAL A 61 14.45 1.18 1.58
CA VAL A 61 15.81 1.70 1.69
C VAL A 61 16.83 0.69 1.15
N ILE A 62 16.76 -0.58 1.56
CA ILE A 62 17.64 -1.65 1.07
C ILE A 62 17.58 -1.75 -0.46
N ASN A 63 16.37 -1.76 -1.03
CA ASN A 63 16.19 -1.86 -2.48
C ASN A 63 16.85 -0.69 -3.21
N LEU A 64 16.81 0.54 -2.66
CA LEU A 64 17.49 1.69 -3.25
C LEU A 64 19.01 1.51 -3.32
N PHE A 65 19.62 0.80 -2.36
CA PHE A 65 21.05 0.49 -2.41
C PHE A 65 21.37 -0.59 -3.44
N HIS A 66 20.54 -1.62 -3.56
CA HIS A 66 20.74 -2.68 -4.55
C HIS A 66 20.52 -2.21 -6.00
N HIS A 67 19.65 -1.23 -6.23
CA HIS A 67 19.40 -0.67 -7.56
C HIS A 67 20.51 0.29 -8.07
N LYS A 68 21.44 0.73 -7.21
CA LYS A 68 22.52 1.66 -7.59
C LYS A 68 23.88 0.99 -7.88
N VAL A 69 24.00 -0.34 -7.79
CA VAL A 69 25.24 -1.08 -8.13
C VAL A 69 25.24 -1.53 -9.60
N SER A 70 24.67 -0.72 -10.49
CA SER A 70 24.70 -0.94 -11.94
C SER A 70 25.00 0.38 -12.63
N THR A 71 26.13 0.97 -12.24
CA THR A 71 26.84 1.99 -13.01
C THR A 71 28.24 1.46 -13.23
#